data_AF-A0A954WYW5-F1
#
_entry.id   AF-A0A954WYW5-F1
#
_cell.length_a   1.000
_cell.length_b   1.000
_cell.length_c   1.000
_cell.angle_alpha   90.00
_cell.angle_beta   90.00
_cell.angle_gamma   90.00
#
_symmetry.space_group_name_H-M   'P 1'
#
loop_
_entity.id
_entity.type
_entity.pdbx_description
1 polymer ?
#
loop_
_entity_poly.entity_id
_entity_poly.type
_entity_poly.pdbx_seq_one_letter_code
_entity_poly.pdbx_strand_id
1 'polypeptide(L)' 'TNRRVMMQFYPKETEELIATIELTYATKNGFDHPRYIQKTIFAVEKAGSGYEYKVLEQRYRTPPGQAK' A
#
# COMPACT_ATOMS: atom_id res chain seq x y z
N THR A 1 8.62 -11.60 21.79
CA THR A 1 7.75 -10.44 21.49
C THR A 1 6.41 -10.93 20.98
N ASN A 2 5.30 -10.63 21.68
CA ASN A 2 3.94 -11.00 21.26
C ASN A 2 3.61 -10.29 19.94
N ARG A 3 3.51 -11.04 18.83
CA ARG A 3 3.26 -10.57 17.45
C ARG A 3 1.85 -9.96 17.29
N ARG A 4 1.54 -8.88 18.01
CA ARG A 4 0.27 -8.15 17.83
C ARG A 4 0.38 -7.27 16.58
N VAL A 5 -0.48 -7.51 15.61
CA VAL A 5 -0.67 -6.62 14.46
C VAL A 5 -1.63 -5.53 14.92
N MET A 6 -1.16 -4.27 14.93
CA MET A 6 -2.04 -3.13 15.18
C MET A 6 -2.82 -2.86 13.90
N MET A 7 -4.14 -3.00 13.96
CA MET A 7 -5.03 -2.57 12.88
C MET A 7 -5.51 -1.16 13.19
N GLN A 8 -5.38 -0.26 12.22
CA GLN A 8 -5.92 1.09 12.26
C GLN A 8 -6.94 1.19 11.13
N PHE A 9 -8.08 1.80 11.41
CA PHE A 9 -9.13 2.04 10.42
C PHE A 9 -9.23 3.54 10.20
N TYR A 10 -9.18 3.96 8.94
CA TYR A 10 -9.37 5.35 8.54
C TYR A 10 -10.81 5.58 8.02
N PRO A 11 -11.25 6.83 7.88
CA PRO A 11 -12.49 7.14 7.19
C PRO A 11 -12.49 6.52 5.78
N LYS A 12 -13.68 6.07 5.31
CA LYS A 12 -13.85 5.38 4.02
C LYS A 12 -13.15 6.09 2.86
N GLU A 13 -13.31 7.41 2.77
CA GLU A 13 -12.71 8.23 1.71
C GLU A 13 -11.18 8.17 1.71
N THR A 14 -10.58 8.09 2.90
CA THR A 14 -9.12 7.95 3.07
C THR A 14 -8.65 6.56 2.68
N GLU A 15 -9.38 5.51 3.08
CA GLU A 15 -9.08 4.13 2.68
C GLU A 15 -9.16 3.96 1.15
N GLU A 16 -10.21 4.49 0.52
CA GLU A 16 -10.38 4.44 -0.95
C GLU A 16 -9.25 5.18 -1.68
N LEU A 17 -8.85 6.35 -1.16
CA LEU A 17 -7.72 7.11 -1.69
C LEU A 17 -6.42 6.31 -1.60
N ILE A 18 -6.09 5.79 -0.42
CA ILE A 18 -4.85 5.04 -0.18
C ILE A 18 -4.83 3.76 -1.03
N ALA A 19 -5.95 3.03 -1.11
CA ALA A 19 -6.06 1.83 -1.94
C ALA A 19 -5.85 2.12 -3.43
N THR A 20 -6.39 3.25 -3.93
CA THR A 20 -6.20 3.68 -5.32
C THR A 20 -4.73 3.99 -5.61
N ILE A 21 -4.07 4.73 -4.72
CA ILE A 21 -2.65 5.05 -4.84
C ILE A 21 -1.81 3.77 -4.80
N GLU A 22 -2.13 2.85 -3.89
CA GLU A 22 -1.46 1.57 -3.70
C GLU A 22 -1.49 0.71 -4.97
N LEU A 23 -2.68 0.50 -5.54
CA LEU A 23 -2.86 -0.32 -6.73
C LEU A 23 -2.29 0.33 -7.99
N THR A 24 -2.37 1.67 -8.08
CA THR A 24 -1.76 2.42 -9.19
C THR A 24 -0.24 2.24 -9.18
N TYR A 25 0.39 2.29 -8.01
CA TYR A 25 1.83 2.03 -7.89
C TYR A 25 2.17 0.57 -8.20
N ALA A 26 1.38 -0.39 -7.71
CA ALA A 26 1.58 -1.81 -7.98
C ALA A 26 1.51 -2.14 -9.48
N THR A 27 0.51 -1.59 -10.17
CA THR A 27 0.31 -1.78 -11.61
C THR A 27 1.51 -1.28 -12.41
N LYS A 28 2.09 -0.13 -12.01
CA LYS A 28 3.32 0.41 -12.63
C LYS A 28 4.53 -0.50 -12.44
N ASN A 29 4.53 -1.34 -11.42
CA ASN A 29 5.57 -2.32 -11.12
C ASN A 29 5.24 -3.74 -11.61
N GLY A 30 4.21 -3.89 -12.46
CA GLY A 30 3.85 -5.18 -13.07
C GLY A 30 2.91 -6.06 -12.24
N PHE A 31 2.30 -5.53 -11.18
CA PHE A 31 1.31 -6.24 -10.35
C PHE A 31 -0.08 -5.60 -10.51
N ASP A 32 -0.96 -6.28 -11.25
CA ASP A 32 -2.29 -5.79 -11.62
C ASP A 32 -3.40 -6.08 -10.58
N HIS A 33 -3.07 -6.83 -9.53
CA HIS A 33 -4.04 -7.27 -8.53
C HIS A 33 -3.51 -7.05 -7.10
N PRO A 34 -4.32 -6.47 -6.18
CA PRO A 34 -3.93 -6.26 -4.78
C PRO A 34 -3.44 -7.51 -4.03
N ARG A 35 -3.82 -8.72 -4.48
CA ARG A 35 -3.41 -9.98 -3.86
C ARG A 35 -1.89 -10.18 -3.88
N TYR A 36 -1.19 -9.53 -4.81
CA TYR A 36 0.26 -9.59 -4.91
C TYR A 36 0.95 -8.57 -4.01
N ILE A 37 0.22 -7.61 -3.44
CA ILE A 37 0.79 -6.60 -2.55
C ILE A 37 0.90 -7.21 -1.15
N GLN A 38 2.12 -7.20 -0.59
CA GLN A 38 2.38 -7.70 0.76
C GLN A 38 2.36 -6.58 1.79
N LYS A 39 2.99 -5.45 1.46
CA LYS A 39 3.11 -4.29 2.33
C LYS A 39 3.40 -3.05 1.50
N THR A 40 2.76 -1.94 1.85
CA THR A 40 3.07 -0.62 1.30
C THR A 40 3.44 0.32 2.43
N ILE A 41 4.49 1.12 2.22
CA ILE A 41 4.93 2.18 3.13
C ILE A 41 4.59 3.51 2.45
N PHE A 42 3.75 4.31 3.12
CA PHE A 42 3.37 5.63 2.65
C PHE A 42 4.17 6.71 3.38
N ALA A 43 4.67 7.70 2.63
CA ALA A 43 4.99 9.02 3.15
C ALA A 43 3.71 9.84 3.25
N VAL A 44 3.62 10.64 4.31
CA VAL A 44 2.60 11.68 4.45
C VAL A 44 3.32 13.01 4.37
N GLU A 45 3.07 13.75 3.31
CA GLU A 45 3.68 15.06 3.08
C GLU A 45 2.63 16.16 3.22
N LYS A 46 3.05 17.34 3.69
CA LYS A 46 2.15 18.50 3.75
C LYS A 46 1.93 19.04 2.34
N ALA A 47 0.68 19.21 1.95
CA ALA A 47 0.28 19.78 0.67
C ALA A 47 -0.71 20.93 0.91
N GLY A 48 -0.22 22.18 0.87
CA GLY A 48 -1.03 23.37 1.13
C GLY A 48 -1.67 23.35 2.53
N SER A 49 -3.00 23.32 2.57
CA SER A 49 -3.80 23.21 3.80
C SER A 49 -4.09 21.78 4.24
N GLY A 50 -3.63 20.76 3.49
CA GLY A 50 -3.88 19.35 3.77
C GLY A 50 -2.61 18.48 3.71
N TYR A 51 -2.82 17.20 3.44
CA TYR A 51 -1.77 16.18 3.33
C TYR A 51 -1.91 15.39 2.03
N GLU A 52 -0.78 14.92 1.51
CA GLU A 52 -0.69 14.03 0.37
C GLU A 52 0.01 12.73 0.77
N TYR A 53 -0.49 11.60 0.26
CA TYR A 53 0.10 10.28 0.47
C TYR A 53 0.93 9.88 -0.75
N LYS A 54 2.17 9.45 -0.52
CA LYS A 54 3.06 8.93 -1.57
C LYS A 54 3.61 7.58 -1.19
N VAL A 55 3.67 6.63 -2.13
CA VAL A 55 4.30 5.33 -1.89
C VAL A 55 5.81 5.51 -1.87
N LEU A 56 6.44 5.19 -0.74
CA LEU A 56 7.89 5.16 -0.60
C LEU A 56 8.46 3.80 -1.00
N GLU A 57 7.80 2.74 -0.54
CA GLU A 57 8.24 1.36 -0.75
C GLU A 57 7.00 0.47 -0.84
N GLN A 58 7.01 -0.46 -1.79
CA GLN A 58 6.00 -1.51 -1.88
C GLN A 58 6.68 -2.86 -2.03
N ARG A 59 6.30 -3.82 -1.19
CA ARG A 59 6.76 -5.21 -1.22
C ARG A 59 5.67 -6.08 -1.79
N TYR A 60 6.08 -7.04 -2.60
CA TYR A 60 5.17 -7.95 -3.29
C TYR A 60 5.38 -9.39 -2.84
N ARG A 61 4.29 -10.15 -2.88
CA ARG A 61 4.30 -11.59 -2.66
C ARG A 61 4.80 -12.27 -3.93
N THR A 62 5.66 -13.27 -3.78
CA THR A 62 5.99 -14.17 -4.89
C THR A 62 4.72 -14.92 -5.30
N PRO A 63 4.33 -14.94 -6.59
CA PRO A 63 3.25 -15.79 -7.05
C PRO A 63 3.55 -17.25 -6.69
N PRO A 64 2.57 -18.02 -6.19
CA PRO A 64 2.77 -19.46 -6.01
C PRO A 64 3.10 -20.08 -7.37
N GLY A 65 4.37 -20.47 -7.57
CA GLY A 65 4.92 -20.97 -8.84
C GLY A 65 6.21 -20.31 -9.34
N GLN A 66 6.68 -19.22 -8.73
CA GLN A 66 7.94 -18.55 -9.10
C GLN A 66 9.03 -18.57 -8.01
N ALA A 67 8.78 -19.24 -6.89
CA ALA A 67 9.85 -19.54 -5.93
C ALA A 67 10.79 -20.58 -6.57
N LYS A 68 11.92 -20.13 -7.10
CA LYS A 68 13.05 -21.00 -7.45
C LYS A 68 13.72 -21.51 -6.17
#